data_AF-A6KDW9-F1
#
_entry.id   AF-A6KDW9-F1
#
_cell.length_a   1.000
_cell.length_b   1.000
_cell.length_c   1.000
_cell.angle_alpha   90.00
_cell.angle_beta   90.00
_cell.angle_gamma   90.00
#
_symmetry.space_group_name_H-M   'P 1'
#
loop_
_entity.id
_entity.type
_entity.pdbx_description
1 polymer ?
#
loop_
_entity_poly.entity_id
_entity_poly.type
_entity_poly.pdbx_seq_one_letter_code
_entity_poly.pdbx_strand_id
1 'polypeptide(L)'
;MMSVNTRGTYLTSKACIPFLKKSKVAHILNLSPPLNLNPMWFKQHCAYTIAKYGMSMCVLGMAEEFRGEIAVNALWPRTAIHTAAMDMLGGAGVESQCRKVDIIADAAYSIFKRPKSFTGNFIIDENILKEEGIKDFDIYAITPGHPLLPDFFLDEHPDAVMEEKESYDPVPEVKEEKLQLQEQPQLQEQPQLQEKPQLQEQPQLQEKPQLQEQPQLQEQPQLQ
;
A
#
# COMPACT_ATOMS: atom_id res chain seq x y z
N MET A 1 8.19 -1.19 -8.58
CA MET A 1 6.99 -1.00 -7.72
C MET A 1 7.36 -0.85 -6.26
N MET A 2 7.92 -1.87 -5.58
CA MET A 2 8.24 -1.81 -4.14
C MET A 2 9.08 -0.59 -3.72
N SER A 3 10.14 -0.27 -4.48
CA SER A 3 11.04 0.85 -4.14
C SER A 3 10.38 2.22 -4.22
N VAL A 4 9.40 2.38 -5.10
CA VAL A 4 8.69 3.66 -5.33
C VAL A 4 7.49 3.76 -4.41
N ASN A 5 6.68 2.71 -4.32
CA ASN A 5 5.43 2.72 -3.56
C ASN A 5 5.74 2.57 -2.06
N THR A 6 6.01 1.35 -1.58
CA THR A 6 6.21 1.08 -0.15
C THR A 6 7.43 1.83 0.42
N ARG A 7 8.61 1.64 -0.18
CA ARG A 7 9.85 2.25 0.35
C ARG A 7 9.85 3.76 0.19
N GLY A 8 9.37 4.27 -0.95
CA GLY A 8 9.29 5.71 -1.21
C GLY A 8 8.38 6.42 -0.21
N THR A 9 7.19 5.87 0.05
CA THR A 9 6.28 6.35 1.10
C THR A 9 6.95 6.35 2.47
N TYR A 10 7.53 5.23 2.88
CA TYR A 10 8.17 5.14 4.20
C TYR A 10 9.29 6.16 4.39
N LEU A 11 10.20 6.29 3.41
CA LEU A 11 11.34 7.21 3.52
C LEU A 11 10.93 8.68 3.43
N THR A 12 9.96 9.00 2.58
CA THR A 12 9.43 10.37 2.47
C THR A 12 8.77 10.78 3.79
N SER A 13 7.90 9.93 4.34
CA SER A 13 7.30 10.14 5.66
C SER A 13 8.37 10.33 6.73
N LYS A 14 9.35 9.42 6.82
CA LYS A 14 10.47 9.50 7.77
C LYS A 14 11.20 10.84 7.71
N ALA A 15 11.49 11.34 6.51
CA ALA A 15 12.18 12.61 6.32
C ALA A 15 11.30 13.82 6.71
N CYS A 16 9.99 13.75 6.48
CA CYS A 16 9.06 14.85 6.75
C CYS A 16 8.57 14.92 8.21
N ILE A 17 8.52 13.79 8.94
CA ILE A 17 7.97 13.70 10.31
C ILE A 17 8.54 14.77 11.26
N PRO A 18 9.86 15.03 11.34
CA PRO A 18 10.40 16.05 12.25
C PRO A 18 9.86 17.47 12.00
N PHE A 19 9.47 17.78 10.76
CA PHE A 19 8.88 19.06 10.39
C PHE A 19 7.37 19.05 10.62
N LEU A 20 6.70 17.93 10.32
CA LEU A 20 5.26 17.75 10.57
C LEU A 20 4.91 17.84 12.06
N LYS A 21 5.74 17.30 12.96
CA LYS A 21 5.55 17.44 14.43
C LYS A 21 5.49 18.90 14.89
N LYS A 22 6.11 19.82 14.15
CA LYS A 22 6.11 21.27 14.43
C LYS A 22 4.93 22.00 13.78
N SER A 23 4.20 21.36 12.87
CA SER A 23 3.10 21.95 12.11
C SER A 23 1.81 22.01 12.94
N LYS A 24 1.02 23.07 12.74
CA LYS A 24 -0.33 23.19 13.31
C LYS A 24 -1.35 22.29 12.60
N VAL A 25 -1.11 21.95 11.33
CA VAL A 25 -2.00 21.12 10.50
C VAL A 25 -1.59 19.65 10.56
N ALA A 26 -0.32 19.36 10.28
CA ALA A 26 0.34 18.04 10.34
C ALA A 26 -0.49 16.86 9.79
N HIS A 27 -0.47 16.69 8.47
CA HIS A 27 -1.07 15.54 7.77
C HIS A 27 -0.04 14.79 6.92
N ILE A 28 -0.15 13.47 6.90
CA ILE A 28 0.41 12.58 5.88
C ILE A 28 -0.78 11.92 5.18
N LEU A 29 -0.84 12.08 3.86
CA LEU A 29 -1.89 11.49 3.04
C LEU A 29 -1.27 10.56 2.00
N ASN A 30 -1.51 9.26 2.15
CA ASN A 30 -1.05 8.26 1.20
C ASN A 30 -2.13 8.02 0.15
N LEU A 31 -1.81 8.13 -1.14
CA LEU A 31 -2.73 7.74 -2.21
C LEU A 31 -2.69 6.21 -2.38
N SER A 32 -3.37 5.48 -1.51
CA SER A 32 -3.35 4.01 -1.44
C SER A 32 -4.71 3.44 -1.00
N PRO A 33 -5.03 2.20 -1.39
CA PRO A 33 -6.37 1.63 -1.16
C PRO A 33 -6.59 1.17 0.29
N PRO A 34 -7.85 0.93 0.69
CA PRO A 34 -8.16 0.09 1.84
C PRO A 34 -7.49 -1.29 1.73
N LEU A 35 -7.17 -1.92 2.86
CA LEU A 35 -6.56 -3.25 2.90
C LEU A 35 -7.60 -4.35 2.70
N ASN A 36 -8.00 -4.59 1.46
CA ASN A 36 -8.91 -5.68 1.11
C ASN A 36 -8.15 -7.00 0.89
N LEU A 37 -8.32 -7.97 1.79
CA LEU A 37 -7.61 -9.26 1.75
C LEU A 37 -8.31 -10.32 0.88
N ASN A 38 -9.30 -9.96 0.08
CA ASN A 38 -9.90 -10.85 -0.91
C ASN A 38 -8.82 -11.36 -1.90
N PRO A 39 -8.59 -12.69 -2.01
CA PRO A 39 -7.55 -13.26 -2.87
C PRO A 39 -7.65 -12.88 -4.34
N MET A 40 -8.84 -12.50 -4.82
CA MET A 40 -9.02 -12.05 -6.20
C MET A 40 -8.09 -10.87 -6.54
N TRP A 41 -7.90 -9.94 -5.61
CA TRP A 41 -7.01 -8.79 -5.78
C TRP A 41 -5.52 -9.14 -5.79
N PHE A 42 -5.16 -10.36 -5.42
CA PHE A 42 -3.78 -10.85 -5.45
C PHE A 42 -3.53 -11.76 -6.67
N LYS A 43 -4.58 -12.36 -7.25
CA LYS A 43 -4.49 -13.37 -8.31
C LYS A 43 -3.74 -12.90 -9.56
N GLN A 44 -4.01 -11.68 -10.04
CA GLN A 44 -3.53 -11.23 -11.35
C GLN A 44 -2.30 -10.30 -11.28
N HIS A 45 -2.16 -9.52 -10.21
CA HIS A 45 -1.14 -8.47 -10.09
C HIS A 45 -0.57 -8.38 -8.67
N CYS A 46 -0.28 -9.54 -8.05
CA CYS A 46 0.18 -9.68 -6.66
C CYS A 46 1.29 -8.67 -6.27
N ALA A 47 2.32 -8.51 -7.10
CA ALA A 47 3.42 -7.59 -6.81
C ALA A 47 2.98 -6.12 -6.73
N TYR A 48 2.02 -5.70 -7.55
CA TYR A 48 1.44 -4.36 -7.48
C TYR A 48 0.55 -4.20 -6.24
N THR A 49 -0.28 -5.21 -5.95
CA THR A 49 -1.14 -5.27 -4.76
C THR A 49 -0.31 -5.12 -3.48
N ILE A 50 0.74 -5.92 -3.30
CA ILE A 50 1.65 -5.81 -2.14
C ILE A 50 2.29 -4.42 -2.09
N ALA A 51 2.73 -3.87 -3.23
CA ALA A 51 3.36 -2.55 -3.26
C ALA A 51 2.41 -1.42 -2.86
N LYS A 52 1.13 -1.47 -3.27
CA LYS A 52 0.11 -0.49 -2.86
C LYS A 52 -0.33 -0.71 -1.41
N TYR A 53 -0.49 -1.95 -1.00
CA TYR A 53 -0.88 -2.30 0.38
C TYR A 53 0.23 -1.98 1.37
N GLY A 54 1.50 -2.04 0.97
CA GLY A 54 2.61 -1.57 1.81
C GLY A 54 2.50 -0.08 2.16
N MET A 55 1.99 0.77 1.26
CA MET A 55 1.70 2.18 1.57
C MET A 55 0.57 2.31 2.60
N SER A 56 -0.47 1.47 2.47
CA SER A 56 -1.61 1.43 3.39
C SER A 56 -1.24 0.86 4.76
N MET A 57 -0.34 -0.11 4.83
CA MET A 57 0.25 -0.59 6.08
C MET A 57 1.12 0.48 6.76
N CYS A 58 1.77 1.36 6.00
CA CYS A 58 2.43 2.54 6.59
C CYS A 58 1.41 3.46 7.26
N VAL A 59 0.19 3.60 6.72
CA VAL A 59 -0.89 4.37 7.38
C VAL A 59 -1.25 3.74 8.72
N LEU A 60 -1.52 2.43 8.75
CA LEU A 60 -1.84 1.72 10.00
C LEU A 60 -0.78 1.94 11.08
N GLY A 61 0.50 1.73 10.75
CA GLY A 61 1.59 1.86 11.71
C GLY A 61 1.79 3.30 12.16
N MET A 62 1.92 4.23 11.22
CA MET A 62 2.28 5.62 11.53
C MET A 62 1.13 6.41 12.16
N ALA A 63 -0.14 6.06 11.88
CA ALA A 63 -1.28 6.69 12.52
C ALA A 63 -1.29 6.46 14.03
N GLU A 64 -0.91 5.26 14.48
CA GLU A 64 -0.74 4.94 15.90
C GLU A 64 0.56 5.51 16.46
N GLU A 65 1.68 5.36 15.74
CA GLU A 65 3.00 5.82 16.18
C GLU A 65 3.03 7.34 16.47
N PHE A 66 2.26 8.13 15.72
CA PHE A 66 2.22 9.59 15.84
C PHE A 66 0.87 10.13 16.30
N ARG A 67 0.07 9.30 16.99
CA ARG A 67 -1.26 9.68 17.47
C ARG A 67 -1.20 10.96 18.31
N GLY A 68 -2.01 11.95 17.93
CA GLY A 68 -2.04 13.27 18.56
C GLY A 68 -1.01 14.28 18.04
N GLU A 69 0.03 13.83 17.34
CA GLU A 69 1.07 14.69 16.76
C GLU A 69 0.84 14.97 15.26
N ILE A 70 0.49 13.93 14.49
CA ILE A 70 0.33 13.95 13.03
C ILE A 70 -0.87 13.07 12.65
N ALA A 71 -1.79 13.59 11.81
CA ALA A 71 -2.81 12.78 11.17
C ALA A 71 -2.21 12.00 9.99
N VAL A 72 -2.40 10.68 9.95
CA VAL A 72 -1.94 9.82 8.85
C VAL A 72 -3.13 9.06 8.30
N ASN A 73 -3.44 9.27 7.03
CA ASN A 73 -4.60 8.65 6.38
C ASN A 73 -4.25 8.17 4.97
N ALA A 74 -5.11 7.33 4.40
CA ALA A 74 -5.09 6.96 3.00
C ALA A 74 -6.30 7.56 2.25
N LEU A 75 -6.12 7.92 0.98
CA LEU A 75 -7.19 8.31 0.06
C LEU A 75 -7.12 7.45 -1.21
N TRP A 76 -8.28 6.94 -1.63
CA TRP A 76 -8.42 6.12 -2.82
C TRP A 76 -9.64 6.52 -3.66
N PRO A 77 -9.55 6.50 -5.00
CA PRO A 77 -10.70 6.72 -5.86
C PRO A 77 -11.73 5.61 -5.76
N ARG A 78 -13.02 5.94 -5.90
CA ARG A 78 -14.08 4.96 -6.17
C ARG A 78 -13.98 4.40 -7.59
N THR A 79 -13.54 5.23 -8.54
CA THR A 79 -13.53 4.96 -9.98
C THR A 79 -12.20 5.36 -10.59
N ALA A 80 -11.88 4.83 -11.76
CA ALA A 80 -10.70 5.25 -12.53
C ALA A 80 -10.67 6.78 -12.72
N ILE A 81 -9.45 7.35 -12.65
CA ILE A 81 -9.21 8.78 -12.79
C ILE A 81 -8.46 9.04 -14.09
N HIS A 82 -8.95 9.98 -14.88
CA HIS A 82 -8.38 10.31 -16.18
C HIS A 82 -7.03 11.01 -16.00
N THR A 83 -5.97 10.28 -16.33
CA THR A 83 -4.59 10.74 -16.31
C THR A 83 -3.86 10.13 -17.50
N ALA A 84 -2.74 10.72 -17.91
CA ALA A 84 -1.93 10.15 -18.99
C ALA A 84 -1.50 8.69 -18.70
N ALA A 85 -1.28 8.34 -17.43
CA ALA A 85 -0.98 6.95 -17.04
C ALA A 85 -2.19 6.02 -17.25
N MET A 86 -3.41 6.52 -17.01
CA MET A 86 -4.63 5.76 -17.26
C MET A 86 -4.87 5.58 -18.76
N ASP A 87 -4.60 6.58 -19.59
CA ASP A 87 -4.68 6.45 -21.05
C ASP A 87 -3.74 5.34 -21.56
N MET A 88 -2.53 5.27 -21.00
CA MET A 88 -1.57 4.20 -21.34
C MET A 88 -2.03 2.81 -20.88
N LEU A 89 -2.72 2.71 -19.75
CA LEU A 89 -3.14 1.44 -19.16
C LEU A 89 -4.45 0.91 -19.77
N GLY A 90 -5.43 1.79 -19.95
CA GLY A 90 -6.78 1.46 -20.42
C GLY A 90 -6.96 1.52 -21.93
N GLY A 91 -6.02 2.15 -22.64
CA GLY A 91 -6.09 2.31 -24.09
C GLY A 91 -7.06 3.41 -24.54
N ALA A 92 -7.21 3.53 -25.87
CA ALA A 92 -8.04 4.57 -26.47
C ALA A 92 -9.51 4.47 -26.01
N GLY A 93 -10.07 5.60 -25.56
CA GLY A 93 -11.47 5.69 -25.13
C GLY A 93 -11.72 5.34 -23.66
N VAL A 94 -10.69 4.99 -22.86
CA VAL A 94 -10.87 4.78 -21.41
C VAL A 94 -11.31 6.05 -20.68
N GLU A 95 -10.97 7.22 -21.22
CA GLU A 95 -11.29 8.53 -20.68
C GLU A 95 -12.79 8.73 -20.40
N SER A 96 -13.68 8.21 -21.25
CA SER A 96 -15.13 8.35 -21.06
C SER A 96 -15.66 7.58 -19.85
N GLN A 97 -14.92 6.58 -19.38
CA GLN A 97 -15.23 5.77 -18.21
C GLN A 97 -14.53 6.28 -16.94
N CYS A 98 -13.84 7.41 -17.03
CA CYS A 98 -13.06 7.97 -15.93
C CYS A 98 -13.73 9.21 -15.33
N ARG A 99 -13.36 9.51 -14.08
CA ARG A 99 -13.58 10.82 -13.46
C ARG A 99 -12.36 11.72 -13.64
N LYS A 100 -12.58 13.03 -13.55
CA LYS A 100 -11.56 14.07 -13.55
C LYS A 100 -10.71 13.98 -12.29
N VAL A 101 -9.46 14.44 -12.37
CA VAL A 101 -8.53 14.52 -11.22
C VAL A 101 -9.06 15.39 -10.08
N ASP A 102 -9.96 16.32 -10.38
CA ASP A 102 -10.59 17.25 -9.46
C ASP A 102 -11.27 16.53 -8.27
N ILE A 103 -11.84 15.34 -8.47
CA ILE A 103 -12.51 14.61 -7.37
C ILE A 103 -11.54 14.18 -6.28
N ILE A 104 -10.33 13.74 -6.67
CA ILE A 104 -9.28 13.37 -5.72
C ILE A 104 -8.67 14.62 -5.08
N ALA A 105 -8.54 15.70 -5.85
CA ALA A 105 -8.06 16.98 -5.32
C ALA A 105 -8.99 17.53 -4.22
N ASP A 106 -10.31 17.55 -4.48
CA ASP A 106 -11.32 18.05 -3.54
C ASP A 106 -11.45 17.13 -2.31
N ALA A 107 -11.37 15.81 -2.51
CA ALA A 107 -11.34 14.85 -1.40
C ALA A 107 -10.10 15.04 -0.51
N ALA A 108 -8.91 15.20 -1.10
CA ALA A 108 -7.68 15.48 -0.37
C ALA A 108 -7.76 16.82 0.38
N TYR A 109 -8.28 17.87 -0.26
CA TYR A 109 -8.52 19.16 0.39
C TYR A 109 -9.43 19.04 1.59
N SER A 110 -10.49 18.22 1.48
CA SER A 110 -11.42 17.96 2.58
C SER A 110 -10.74 17.28 3.76
N ILE A 111 -9.84 16.33 3.51
CA ILE A 111 -9.03 15.66 4.55
C ILE A 111 -8.08 16.66 5.22
N PHE A 112 -7.40 17.54 4.46
CA PHE A 112 -6.45 18.50 5.04
C PHE A 112 -7.09 19.56 5.94
N LYS A 113 -8.41 19.79 5.82
CA LYS A 113 -9.18 20.62 6.77
C LYS A 113 -9.49 19.91 8.09
N ARG A 114 -9.36 18.58 8.17
CA ARG A 114 -9.69 17.81 9.37
C ARG A 114 -8.61 17.97 10.46
N PRO A 115 -8.97 17.85 11.74
CA PRO A 115 -8.01 17.95 12.84
C PRO A 115 -7.03 16.76 12.86
N LYS A 116 -5.92 16.88 13.59
CA LYS A 116 -4.92 15.81 13.77
C LYS A 116 -5.49 14.52 14.37
N SER A 117 -6.63 14.59 15.05
CA SER A 117 -7.35 13.42 15.58
C SER A 117 -8.02 12.58 14.49
N PHE A 118 -8.23 13.13 13.29
CA PHE A 118 -8.69 12.40 12.12
C PHE A 118 -7.51 11.64 11.51
N THR A 119 -7.22 10.46 12.03
CA THR A 119 -6.04 9.64 11.69
C THR A 119 -6.41 8.16 11.64
N GLY A 120 -5.68 7.36 10.86
CA GLY A 120 -5.88 5.91 10.72
C GLY A 120 -7.00 5.51 9.76
N ASN A 121 -7.46 6.42 8.91
CA ASN A 121 -8.60 6.17 8.01
C ASN A 121 -8.15 5.76 6.61
N PHE A 122 -8.99 4.94 5.95
CA PHE A 122 -8.89 4.61 4.53
C PHE A 122 -10.08 5.22 3.80
N ILE A 123 -9.89 6.45 3.33
CA ILE A 123 -10.96 7.28 2.75
C ILE A 123 -11.18 6.92 1.28
N ILE A 124 -12.45 6.87 0.88
CA ILE A 124 -12.87 6.87 -0.53
C ILE A 124 -13.34 8.27 -0.90
N ASP A 125 -12.88 8.79 -2.04
CA ASP A 125 -13.17 10.13 -2.54
C ASP A 125 -14.66 10.51 -2.52
N GLU A 126 -15.53 9.66 -3.09
CA GLU A 126 -16.96 9.89 -3.14
C GLU A 126 -17.60 9.91 -1.74
N ASN A 127 -17.10 9.11 -0.81
CA ASN A 127 -17.64 9.02 0.54
C ASN A 127 -17.38 10.31 1.32
N ILE A 128 -16.13 10.80 1.32
CA ILE A 128 -15.80 12.04 2.03
C ILE A 128 -16.46 13.27 1.39
N LEU A 129 -16.61 13.29 0.07
CA LEU A 129 -17.30 14.39 -0.61
C LEU A 129 -18.81 14.39 -0.36
N LYS A 130 -19.44 13.22 -0.20
CA LYS A 130 -20.83 13.12 0.29
C LYS A 130 -20.97 13.70 1.69
N GLU A 131 -20.02 13.44 2.60
CA GLU A 131 -20.01 14.03 3.93
C GLU A 131 -19.89 15.57 3.91
N GLU A 132 -19.14 16.12 2.95
CA GLU A 132 -19.03 17.58 2.73
C GLU A 132 -20.27 18.16 2.02
N GLY A 133 -21.26 17.33 1.69
CA GLY A 133 -22.56 17.74 1.16
C GLY A 133 -22.68 17.68 -0.36
N ILE A 134 -21.68 17.15 -1.08
CA ILE A 134 -21.77 16.93 -2.53
C ILE A 134 -22.76 15.80 -2.82
N LYS A 135 -23.77 16.10 -3.64
CA LYS A 135 -24.81 15.14 -4.04
C LYS A 135 -24.72 14.76 -5.50
N ASP A 136 -24.33 15.71 -6.35
CA ASP A 136 -24.17 15.52 -7.78
C ASP A 136 -22.68 15.30 -8.09
N PHE A 137 -22.37 14.12 -8.61
CA PHE A 137 -21.01 13.72 -9.00
C PHE A 137 -20.79 13.74 -10.51
N ASP A 138 -21.80 14.09 -11.32
CA ASP A 138 -21.64 14.21 -12.77
C ASP A 138 -20.63 15.30 -13.14
N ILE A 139 -20.48 16.32 -12.27
CA ILE A 139 -19.46 17.37 -12.43
C ILE A 139 -18.04 16.81 -12.49
N TYR A 140 -17.80 15.65 -11.86
CA TYR A 140 -16.51 14.98 -11.85
C TYR A 140 -16.36 13.95 -12.96
N ALA A 141 -17.41 13.56 -13.68
CA ALA A 141 -17.28 12.65 -14.82
C ALA A 141 -16.61 13.36 -16.01
N ILE A 142 -15.74 12.66 -16.74
CA ILE A 142 -15.23 13.14 -18.03
C ILE A 142 -16.38 13.22 -19.05
N THR A 143 -17.20 12.17 -19.11
CA THR A 143 -18.42 12.10 -19.92
C THR A 143 -19.62 11.76 -19.03
N PRO A 144 -20.39 12.76 -18.54
CA PRO A 144 -21.57 12.52 -17.71
C PRO A 144 -22.55 11.54 -18.36
N GLY A 145 -23.12 10.65 -17.54
CA GLY A 145 -24.04 9.59 -17.99
C GLY A 145 -23.38 8.35 -18.61
N HIS A 146 -22.06 8.35 -18.83
CA HIS A 146 -21.34 7.15 -19.28
C HIS A 146 -21.03 6.23 -18.08
N PRO A 147 -21.09 4.89 -18.23
CA PRO A 147 -20.64 3.98 -17.18
C PRO A 147 -19.20 4.27 -16.78
N LEU A 148 -18.95 4.34 -15.46
CA LEU A 148 -17.63 4.56 -14.89
C LEU A 148 -16.94 3.23 -14.58
N LEU A 149 -15.64 3.19 -14.83
CA LEU A 149 -14.80 2.03 -14.50
C LEU A 149 -14.49 2.04 -12.98
N PRO A 150 -14.86 1.00 -12.22
CA PRO A 150 -14.51 0.88 -10.80
C PRO A 150 -12.99 0.85 -10.62
N ASP A 151 -12.49 1.47 -9.56
CA ASP A 151 -11.07 1.37 -9.24
C ASP A 151 -10.75 0.00 -8.59
N PHE A 152 -9.49 -0.40 -8.66
CA PHE A 152 -9.01 -1.64 -8.05
C PHE A 152 -9.23 -1.65 -6.54
N PHE A 153 -9.32 -2.86 -5.97
CA PHE A 153 -9.32 -3.15 -4.53
C PHE A 153 -10.63 -2.83 -3.79
N LEU A 154 -11.65 -2.36 -4.50
CA LEU A 154 -12.99 -2.12 -3.96
C LEU A 154 -13.95 -3.18 -4.49
N ASP A 155 -14.58 -3.94 -3.59
CA ASP A 155 -15.58 -4.93 -3.99
C ASP A 155 -16.90 -4.22 -4.29
N GLU A 156 -17.49 -4.47 -5.47
CA GLU A 156 -18.79 -3.88 -5.82
C GLU A 156 -19.94 -4.46 -4.97
N HIS A 157 -19.77 -5.69 -4.51
CA HIS A 157 -20.72 -6.44 -3.68
C HIS A 157 -19.97 -7.26 -2.61
N PRO A 158 -19.84 -6.77 -1.37
CA PRO A 158 -19.10 -7.46 -0.31
C PRO A 158 -19.59 -8.89 -0.02
N ASP A 159 -20.87 -9.16 -0.28
CA ASP A 159 -21.54 -10.41 0.12
C ASP A 159 -21.43 -11.53 -0.93
N ALA A 160 -21.07 -11.23 -2.18
CA ALA A 160 -20.99 -12.24 -3.26
C ALA A 160 -19.83 -13.22 -3.07
N VAL A 161 -18.83 -12.87 -2.25
CA VAL A 161 -17.66 -13.72 -1.98
C VAL A 161 -18.03 -14.93 -1.10
N MET A 162 -19.22 -14.93 -0.46
CA MET A 162 -19.68 -16.07 0.33
C MET A 162 -20.47 -17.12 -0.46
N GLU A 163 -20.97 -16.80 -1.66
CA GLU A 163 -21.88 -17.69 -2.41
C GLU A 163 -21.21 -18.49 -3.53
N GLU A 164 -20.09 -18.04 -4.11
CA GLU A 164 -19.31 -18.84 -5.06
C GLU A 164 -18.34 -19.79 -4.35
N LYS A 165 -18.87 -20.74 -3.58
CA LYS A 165 -18.19 -22.02 -3.38
C LYS A 165 -18.50 -22.91 -4.58
N GLU A 166 -17.84 -22.65 -5.70
CA GLU A 166 -17.76 -23.65 -6.76
C GLU A 166 -17.01 -24.89 -6.26
N SER A 167 -17.60 -26.03 -6.60
CA SER A 167 -17.30 -27.38 -6.16
C SER A 167 -15.83 -27.76 -6.27
N TYR A 168 -15.20 -28.08 -5.15
CA TYR A 168 -14.05 -28.98 -5.15
C TYR A 168 -14.55 -30.38 -5.52
N ASP A 169 -13.98 -30.95 -6.59
CA ASP A 169 -14.15 -32.37 -6.91
C ASP A 169 -13.82 -33.23 -5.67
N PRO A 170 -14.60 -34.28 -5.36
CA PRO A 170 -14.29 -35.14 -4.24
C PRO A 170 -12.92 -35.79 -4.46
N VAL A 171 -12.05 -35.65 -3.46
CA VAL A 171 -10.81 -36.41 -3.33
C VAL A 171 -11.15 -37.90 -3.50
N PRO A 172 -10.45 -38.67 -4.35
CA PRO A 172 -10.76 -40.08 -4.53
C PRO A 172 -10.64 -40.84 -3.20
N GLU A 173 -11.68 -41.60 -2.87
CA GLU A 173 -11.73 -42.48 -1.70
C GLU A 173 -10.53 -43.43 -1.69
N VAL A 174 -9.68 -43.29 -0.67
CA VAL A 174 -8.67 -44.29 -0.35
C VAL A 174 -9.38 -45.47 0.30
N LYS A 175 -9.33 -46.64 -0.36
CA LYS A 175 -9.88 -47.90 0.14
C LYS A 175 -9.26 -48.24 1.50
N GLU A 176 -10.11 -48.54 2.47
CA GLU A 176 -9.72 -49.08 3.78
C GLU A 176 -9.01 -50.44 3.62
N GLU A 177 -7.68 -50.45 3.75
CA GLU A 177 -6.94 -51.65 4.14
C GLU A 177 -6.79 -51.65 5.66
N LYS A 178 -7.35 -52.67 6.32
CA LYS A 178 -7.18 -52.93 7.76
C LYS A 178 -5.71 -53.17 8.08
N LEU A 179 -5.01 -52.14 8.54
CA LEU A 179 -3.69 -52.26 9.16
C LEU A 179 -3.86 -52.53 10.66
N GLN A 180 -3.22 -53.61 11.11
CA GLN A 180 -3.19 -54.09 12.50
C GLN A 180 -2.54 -53.06 13.42
N LEU A 181 -3.17 -52.81 14.57
CA LEU A 181 -2.63 -52.01 15.67
C LEU A 181 -1.36 -52.69 16.23
N GLN A 182 -0.20 -52.09 15.98
CA GLN A 182 1.03 -52.33 16.72
C GLN A 182 1.27 -51.21 17.73
N GLU A 183 1.83 -51.61 18.88
CA GLU A 183 1.82 -50.93 20.18
C GLU A 183 2.45 -49.52 20.20
N GLN A 184 1.95 -48.68 21.12
CA GLN A 184 2.40 -47.31 21.37
C GLN A 184 3.92 -47.21 21.65
N PRO A 185 4.65 -46.29 21.00
CA PRO A 185 5.96 -45.87 21.48
C PRO A 185 5.84 -44.90 22.66
N GLN A 186 6.69 -45.09 23.67
CA GLN A 186 6.76 -44.29 24.90
C GLN A 186 7.12 -42.82 24.61
N LEU A 187 6.49 -41.90 25.35
CA LEU A 187 6.82 -40.47 25.42
C LEU A 187 8.29 -40.27 25.83
N GLN A 188 9.12 -39.81 24.90
CA GLN A 188 10.46 -39.26 25.20
C GLN A 188 10.35 -37.77 25.52
N GLU A 189 11.19 -37.35 26.47
CA GLU A 189 11.15 -36.11 27.24
C GLU A 189 11.19 -34.81 26.41
N GLN A 190 10.63 -33.73 27.00
CA GLN A 190 10.64 -32.37 26.45
C GLN A 190 12.06 -31.87 26.14
N PRO A 191 12.32 -31.25 24.98
CA PRO A 191 13.58 -30.54 24.77
C PRO A 191 13.63 -29.26 25.63
N GLN A 192 14.73 -29.11 26.36
CA GLN A 192 15.03 -27.95 27.21
C GLN A 192 15.21 -26.65 26.40
N LEU A 193 14.74 -25.54 26.97
CA LEU A 193 14.97 -24.17 26.50
C LEU A 193 16.47 -23.89 26.36
N GLN A 194 16.95 -23.72 25.13
CA GLN A 194 18.30 -23.19 24.86
C GLN A 194 18.35 -21.68 25.11
N GLU A 195 19.45 -21.26 25.74
CA GLU A 195 19.70 -19.92 26.27
C GLU A 195 19.71 -18.81 25.20
N LYS A 196 19.42 -17.58 25.66
CA LYS A 196 19.47 -16.32 24.88
C LYS A 196 20.80 -16.17 24.11
N PRO A 197 20.78 -15.75 22.83
CA PRO A 197 22.00 -15.35 22.14
C PRO A 197 22.59 -14.08 22.78
N GLN A 198 23.89 -14.12 23.07
CA GLN A 198 24.68 -12.98 23.54
C GLN A 198 24.81 -11.91 22.43
N LEU A 199 24.67 -10.64 22.81
CA LEU A 199 24.97 -9.48 21.98
C LEU A 199 26.45 -9.53 21.57
N GLN A 200 26.74 -9.68 20.28
CA GLN A 200 28.08 -9.42 19.73
C GLN A 200 28.36 -7.92 19.80
N GLU A 201 29.52 -7.59 20.36
CA GLU A 201 30.05 -6.25 20.51
C GLU A 201 30.16 -5.50 19.17
N GLN A 202 29.98 -4.19 19.22
CA GLN A 202 30.11 -3.27 18.08
C GLN A 202 31.49 -3.42 17.40
N PRO A 203 31.57 -3.46 16.05
CA PRO A 203 32.86 -3.31 15.38
C PRO A 203 33.40 -1.88 15.61
N GLN A 204 34.63 -1.79 16.07
CA GLN A 204 35.38 -0.54 16.20
C GLN A 204 35.55 0.14 14.83
N LEU A 205 35.36 1.45 14.79
CA LEU A 205 35.68 2.31 13.64
C LEU A 205 37.17 2.16 13.29
N GLN A 206 37.48 1.56 12.14
CA GLN A 206 38.81 1.66 11.54
C GLN A 206 39.08 3.10 11.07
N GLU A 207 40.29 3.57 11.35
CA GLU A 207 40.77 4.91 11.09
C GLU A 207 40.68 5.31 9.60
N LYS A 208 40.49 6.61 9.37
CA LYS A 208 40.45 7.30 8.06
C LYS A 208 41.59 6.88 7.13
N PRO A 209 41.34 6.61 5.83
CA PRO A 209 42.40 6.58 4.83
C PRO A 209 42.96 8.00 4.61
N GLN A 210 44.29 8.12 4.51
CA GLN A 210 44.97 9.34 4.06
C GLN A 210 44.66 9.61 2.58
N LEU A 211 44.42 10.87 2.24
CA LEU A 211 44.30 11.35 0.86
C LEU A 211 45.65 11.20 0.15
N GLN A 212 45.72 10.32 -0.86
CA GLN A 212 46.80 10.35 -1.85
C GLN A 212 46.49 11.44 -2.89
N GLU A 213 47.54 12.19 -3.26
CA GLU A 213 47.52 13.38 -4.11
C GLU A 213 46.95 13.14 -5.52
N GLN A 214 46.34 14.19 -6.08
CA GLN A 214 45.74 14.24 -7.42
C GLN A 214 46.79 14.01 -8.54
N PRO A 215 46.49 13.22 -9.58
CA PRO A 215 47.25 13.27 -10.83
C PRO A 215 46.86 14.49 -11.67
N GLN A 216 47.88 15.15 -12.24
CA GLN A 216 47.76 16.33 -13.12
C GLN A 216 47.03 16.02 -14.45
N LEU A 217 46.25 16.99 -14.92
CA LEU A 217 45.59 17.00 -16.23
C LEU A 217 46.63 17.04 -17.36
N GLN A 218 46.62 16.05 -18.26
CA GLN A 218 47.28 16.12 -19.56
C GLN A 218 46.34 16.76 -20.59
N GLU A 219 46.86 17.74 -21.33
CA GLU A 219 46.15 18.55 -22.33
C GLU A 219 45.65 17.73 -23.54
N GLN A 220 44.52 18.14 -24.10
CA GLN A 220 43.92 17.58 -25.32
C GLN A 220 44.74 17.92 -26.58
N PRO A 221 44.84 17.02 -27.58
CA PRO A 221 45.34 17.40 -28.90
C PRO A 221 44.28 18.17 -29.70
N GLN A 222 44.68 19.29 -30.31
CA GLN A 222 43.90 20.05 -31.28
C GLN A 222 43.71 19.26 -32.59
N LEU A 223 42.48 19.21 -33.10
CA LEU A 223 42.16 18.77 -34.46
C LEU A 223 42.36 19.94 -35.43
N GLN A 224 43.15 19.71 -36.48
CA GLN A 224 43.24 20.57 -37.67
C GLN A 224 42.00 20.42 -38.56
#